data_AF-A0A3L6DER1-F1
#
_entry.id   AF-A0A3L6DER1-F1
#
_cell.length_a   1.000
_cell.length_b   1.000
_cell.length_c   1.000
_cell.angle_alpha   90.00
_cell.angle_beta   90.00
_cell.angle_gamma   90.00
#
_symmetry.space_group_name_H-M   'P 1'
#
loop_
_entity.id
_entity.type
_entity.pdbx_description
1 polymer ?
#
loop_
_entity_poly.entity_id
_entity_poly.type
_entity_poly.pdbx_seq_one_letter_code
_entity_poly.pdbx_strand_id
1 'polypeptide(L)'
;MITRNRNSFGGLCTRRPDEVLHIISSCETQRSMQFLGDAMLQWMSHNQMKYLLPVSKGLKMLQAFIMSSLSVTKNSMYQMMQPQIDIPLFEIIFPLMCFNDNDQKLWEEDPHEYVRKGDGEFTALYIIEDLYSPRTAAMDFVSELIRKRGKNNLQKFIHFIVDIFRRYDEAPADLKPYRQKDGALLAIGTLYAKLKQTDPYKTELESMLVRHVFPEFNSRVGHLRAKVEYISSSLVNNDIED
;
A
#
# COMPACT_ATOMS: atom_id res chain seq x y z
N MET A 1 -9.71 -26.82 2.89
CA MET A 1 -9.88 -27.06 4.33
C MET A 1 -9.70 -25.74 5.08
N ILE A 2 -10.66 -24.82 4.96
CA ILE A 2 -10.71 -23.59 5.76
C ILE A 2 -11.87 -23.80 6.73
N THR A 3 -11.57 -24.04 8.02
CA THR A 3 -12.62 -24.28 9.01
C THR A 3 -13.09 -22.95 9.59
N ARG A 4 -14.39 -22.84 9.93
CA ARG A 4 -15.02 -21.65 10.56
C ARG A 4 -14.40 -21.21 11.90
N ASN A 5 -13.36 -21.90 12.39
CA ASN A 5 -12.79 -21.65 13.69
C ASN A 5 -11.66 -20.60 13.60
N ARG A 6 -11.90 -19.43 14.22
CA ARG A 6 -10.96 -18.29 14.32
C ARG A 6 -9.54 -18.71 14.74
N ASN A 7 -9.43 -19.66 15.68
CA ASN A 7 -8.15 -20.11 16.21
C ASN A 7 -7.43 -21.06 15.23
N SER A 8 -8.17 -21.74 14.35
CA SER A 8 -7.63 -22.65 13.34
C SER A 8 -7.00 -21.90 12.18
N PHE A 9 -7.70 -20.92 11.60
CA PHE A 9 -7.18 -20.20 10.41
C PHE A 9 -6.04 -19.25 10.78
N GLY A 10 -6.15 -18.51 11.90
CA GLY A 10 -5.05 -17.69 12.40
C GLY A 10 -3.82 -18.54 12.76
N GLY A 11 -4.01 -19.71 13.38
CA GLY A 11 -2.93 -20.66 13.64
C GLY A 11 -2.30 -21.22 12.37
N LEU A 12 -3.08 -21.45 11.31
CA LEU A 12 -2.59 -21.91 10.00
C LEU A 12 -1.76 -20.85 9.29
N CYS A 13 -2.23 -19.59 9.31
CA CYS A 13 -1.49 -18.43 8.81
C CYS A 13 -0.10 -18.32 9.47
N THR A 14 -0.03 -18.53 10.79
CA THR A 14 1.24 -18.44 11.52
C THR A 14 2.14 -19.68 11.31
N ARG A 15 1.57 -20.89 11.30
CA ARG A 15 2.35 -22.14 11.30
C ARG A 15 2.70 -22.67 9.90
N ARG A 16 1.86 -22.38 8.90
CA ARG A 16 1.96 -22.94 7.53
C ARG A 16 1.56 -21.93 6.46
N PRO A 17 2.30 -20.82 6.32
CA PRO A 17 1.95 -19.76 5.39
C PRO A 17 2.01 -20.21 3.92
N ASP A 18 2.94 -21.09 3.54
CA ASP A 18 3.05 -21.57 2.16
C ASP A 18 1.83 -22.42 1.73
N GLU A 19 1.23 -23.16 2.68
CA GLU A 19 -0.01 -23.90 2.47
C GLU A 19 -1.18 -22.94 2.23
N VAL A 20 -1.24 -21.84 2.99
CA VAL A 20 -2.26 -20.80 2.82
C VAL A 20 -2.09 -20.08 1.48
N LEU A 21 -0.86 -19.76 1.07
CA LEU A 21 -0.56 -19.19 -0.25
C LEU A 21 -1.03 -20.10 -1.39
N HIS A 22 -0.78 -21.40 -1.27
CA HIS A 22 -1.26 -22.39 -2.23
C HIS A 22 -2.79 -22.50 -2.23
N ILE A 23 -3.44 -22.44 -1.07
CA ILE A 23 -4.91 -22.42 -0.98
C ILE A 23 -5.50 -21.18 -1.66
N ILE A 24 -4.89 -20.02 -1.43
CA ILE A 24 -5.25 -18.74 -2.04
C ILE A 24 -5.17 -18.83 -3.58
N SER A 25 -4.07 -19.34 -4.12
CA SER A 25 -3.88 -19.48 -5.57
C SER A 25 -4.86 -20.50 -6.17
N SER A 26 -5.09 -21.63 -5.48
CA SER A 26 -5.91 -22.76 -5.94
C SER A 26 -7.42 -22.59 -5.76
N CYS A 27 -7.89 -21.51 -5.11
CA CYS A 27 -9.33 -21.31 -4.87
C CYS A 27 -10.07 -20.91 -6.15
N GLU A 28 -10.66 -21.86 -6.88
CA GLU A 28 -11.30 -21.59 -8.18
C GLU A 28 -12.83 -21.47 -8.13
N THR A 29 -13.48 -21.96 -7.07
CA THR A 29 -14.95 -22.00 -6.97
C THR A 29 -15.53 -20.85 -6.14
N GLN A 30 -16.74 -20.37 -6.48
CA GLN A 30 -17.43 -19.31 -5.73
C GLN A 30 -17.54 -19.62 -4.23
N ARG A 31 -17.79 -20.89 -3.89
CA ARG A 31 -17.93 -21.34 -2.50
C ARG A 31 -16.60 -21.36 -1.75
N SER A 32 -15.52 -21.85 -2.36
CA SER A 32 -14.18 -21.79 -1.75
C SER A 32 -13.69 -20.35 -1.57
N MET A 33 -14.02 -19.48 -2.53
CA MET A 33 -13.74 -18.06 -2.49
C MET A 33 -14.49 -17.36 -1.34
N GLN A 34 -15.77 -17.70 -1.13
CA GLN A 34 -16.56 -17.22 0.01
C GLN A 34 -15.92 -17.59 1.35
N PHE A 35 -15.58 -18.87 1.54
CA PHE A 35 -14.98 -19.34 2.77
C PHE A 35 -13.61 -18.70 3.07
N LEU A 36 -12.80 -18.52 2.03
CA LEU A 36 -11.51 -17.84 2.16
C LEU A 36 -11.71 -16.36 2.52
N GLY A 37 -12.62 -15.67 1.84
CA GLY A 37 -12.95 -14.27 2.11
C GLY A 37 -13.37 -14.04 3.56
N ASP A 38 -14.32 -14.82 4.07
CA ASP A 38 -14.80 -14.73 5.45
C ASP A 38 -13.67 -14.96 6.47
N ALA A 39 -12.85 -15.99 6.25
CA ALA A 39 -11.74 -16.32 7.14
C ALA A 39 -10.65 -15.23 7.16
N MET A 40 -10.37 -14.61 6.01
CA MET A 40 -9.40 -13.54 5.87
C MET A 40 -9.91 -12.23 6.47
N LEU A 41 -11.16 -11.84 6.22
CA LEU A 41 -11.80 -10.67 6.84
C LEU A 41 -11.88 -10.82 8.36
N GLN A 42 -12.19 -12.02 8.85
CA GLN A 42 -12.19 -12.31 10.28
C GLN A 42 -10.78 -12.31 10.89
N TRP A 43 -9.76 -12.74 10.13
CA TRP A 43 -8.35 -12.64 10.54
C TRP A 43 -7.86 -11.18 10.59
N MET A 44 -8.32 -10.35 9.65
CA MET A 44 -7.95 -8.93 9.55
C MET A 44 -8.60 -8.05 10.64
N SER A 45 -9.79 -8.37 11.15
CA SER A 45 -10.65 -7.41 11.85
C SER A 45 -10.48 -7.19 13.36
N HIS A 46 -9.55 -7.81 14.10
CA HIS A 46 -9.48 -7.58 15.56
C HIS A 46 -8.13 -7.95 16.26
N ASN A 47 -7.05 -7.18 16.11
CA ASN A 47 -5.80 -7.28 16.90
C ASN A 47 -4.77 -8.39 16.56
N GLN A 48 -4.74 -8.98 15.36
CA GLN A 48 -3.65 -9.90 14.97
C GLN A 48 -2.55 -9.24 14.12
N MET A 49 -2.87 -8.19 13.36
CA MET A 49 -1.87 -7.52 12.50
C MET A 49 -0.78 -6.80 13.30
N LYS A 50 -1.10 -6.21 14.46
CA LYS A 50 -0.12 -5.51 15.32
C LYS A 50 1.01 -6.39 15.85
N TYR A 51 0.80 -7.71 15.98
CA TYR A 51 1.78 -8.63 16.58
C TYR A 51 2.59 -9.44 15.55
N LEU A 52 2.15 -9.48 14.29
CA LEU A 52 2.73 -10.35 13.25
C LEU A 52 3.43 -9.58 12.12
N LEU A 53 3.33 -8.24 12.11
CA LEU A 53 4.06 -7.36 11.21
C LEU A 53 5.62 -7.45 11.26
N PRO A 54 6.28 -8.09 12.24
CA PRO A 54 7.72 -8.36 12.15
C PRO A 54 8.11 -9.56 11.26
N VAL A 55 7.16 -10.32 10.69
CA VAL A 55 7.49 -11.56 9.95
C VAL A 55 7.00 -11.48 8.51
N SER A 56 7.94 -11.45 7.57
CA SER A 56 7.78 -11.42 6.10
C SER A 56 6.72 -12.36 5.52
N LYS A 57 6.31 -13.40 6.25
CA LYS A 57 5.32 -14.40 5.80
C LYS A 57 3.86 -13.94 5.95
N GLY A 58 3.53 -13.15 6.97
CA GLY A 58 2.17 -12.63 7.20
C GLY A 58 1.75 -11.64 6.11
N LEU A 59 2.69 -10.79 5.71
CA LEU A 59 2.51 -9.86 4.61
C LEU A 59 2.36 -10.59 3.27
N LYS A 60 3.19 -11.61 2.98
CA LYS A 60 3.07 -12.39 1.75
C LYS A 60 1.70 -13.04 1.60
N MET A 61 1.11 -13.53 2.68
CA MET A 61 -0.26 -14.06 2.65
C MET A 61 -1.31 -12.98 2.43
N LEU A 62 -1.15 -11.81 3.07
CA LEU A 62 -2.03 -10.67 2.82
C LEU A 62 -1.93 -10.24 1.34
N GLN A 63 -0.72 -10.06 0.82
CA GLN A 63 -0.43 -9.72 -0.57
C GLN A 63 -0.99 -10.77 -1.53
N ALA A 64 -0.78 -12.06 -1.27
CA ALA A 64 -1.30 -13.12 -2.12
C ALA A 64 -2.83 -13.22 -2.09
N PHE A 65 -3.46 -13.11 -0.91
CA PHE A 65 -4.91 -13.11 -0.79
C PHE A 65 -5.50 -11.94 -1.58
N ILE A 66 -4.89 -10.78 -1.39
CA ILE A 66 -5.27 -9.55 -2.05
C ILE A 66 -5.07 -9.65 -3.57
N MET A 67 -3.92 -10.12 -4.05
CA MET A 67 -3.65 -10.36 -5.47
C MET A 67 -4.62 -11.40 -6.06
N SER A 68 -4.93 -12.46 -5.32
CA SER A 68 -5.88 -13.50 -5.76
C SER A 68 -7.31 -12.98 -5.87
N SER A 69 -7.71 -12.05 -4.99
CA SER A 69 -9.04 -11.46 -4.98
C SER A 69 -9.22 -10.36 -6.03
N LEU A 70 -8.12 -9.73 -6.45
CA LEU A 70 -8.09 -8.76 -7.55
C LEU A 70 -7.85 -9.38 -8.94
N SER A 71 -7.42 -10.64 -9.00
CA SER A 71 -7.17 -11.36 -10.25
C SER A 71 -8.41 -11.42 -11.17
N VAL A 72 -8.18 -11.24 -12.47
CA VAL A 72 -9.20 -11.21 -13.55
C VAL A 72 -10.05 -12.49 -13.58
N THR A 73 -9.53 -13.62 -13.13
CA THR A 73 -10.23 -14.90 -13.15
C THR A 73 -11.34 -15.03 -12.11
N LYS A 74 -11.43 -14.10 -11.13
CA LYS A 74 -12.31 -14.25 -9.95
C LYS A 74 -13.13 -12.99 -9.64
N ASN A 75 -13.82 -12.44 -10.65
CA ASN A 75 -14.71 -11.27 -10.50
C ASN A 75 -15.71 -11.41 -9.33
N SER A 76 -16.13 -12.64 -9.03
CA SER A 76 -16.97 -12.97 -7.87
C SER A 76 -16.31 -12.67 -6.51
N MET A 77 -14.99 -12.84 -6.35
CA MET A 77 -14.29 -12.47 -5.12
C MET A 77 -14.27 -10.96 -4.91
N TYR A 78 -13.97 -10.21 -5.97
CA TYR A 78 -14.00 -8.76 -5.90
C TYR A 78 -15.40 -8.25 -5.52
N GLN A 79 -16.46 -8.79 -6.13
CA GLN A 79 -17.85 -8.41 -5.80
C GLN A 79 -18.19 -8.67 -4.33
N MET A 80 -17.66 -9.74 -3.74
CA MET A 80 -17.85 -10.02 -2.33
C MET A 80 -17.04 -9.12 -1.40
N MET A 81 -15.83 -8.74 -1.81
CA MET A 81 -14.97 -7.85 -1.03
C MET A 81 -15.36 -6.39 -1.17
N GLN A 82 -15.97 -6.00 -2.28
CA GLN A 82 -16.35 -4.62 -2.60
C GLN A 82 -17.08 -3.89 -1.45
N PRO A 83 -18.04 -4.51 -0.71
CA PRO A 83 -18.71 -3.82 0.39
C PRO A 83 -17.78 -3.42 1.53
N GLN A 84 -16.64 -4.12 1.68
CA GLN A 84 -15.69 -3.92 2.76
C GLN A 84 -14.31 -3.47 2.28
N ILE A 85 -14.08 -3.30 0.97
CA ILE A 85 -12.75 -3.04 0.38
C ILE A 85 -12.11 -1.76 0.91
N ASP A 86 -12.92 -0.82 1.36
CA ASP A 86 -12.49 0.43 1.97
C ASP A 86 -11.73 0.18 3.29
N ILE A 87 -12.13 -0.82 4.08
CA ILE A 87 -11.47 -1.18 5.35
C ILE A 87 -10.01 -1.62 5.13
N PRO A 88 -9.71 -2.68 4.35
CA PRO A 88 -8.32 -3.05 4.11
C PRO A 88 -7.57 -1.96 3.34
N LEU A 89 -8.21 -1.24 2.41
CA LEU A 89 -7.55 -0.16 1.67
C LEU A 89 -7.07 0.98 2.59
N PHE A 90 -7.91 1.44 3.52
CA PHE A 90 -7.63 2.61 4.33
C PHE A 90 -7.05 2.31 5.72
N GLU A 91 -7.40 1.16 6.34
CA GLU A 91 -6.94 0.80 7.68
C GLU A 91 -5.68 -0.10 7.68
N ILE A 92 -5.33 -0.68 6.54
CA ILE A 92 -4.19 -1.61 6.43
C ILE A 92 -3.21 -1.11 5.38
N ILE A 93 -3.66 -1.04 4.13
CA ILE A 93 -2.79 -0.78 2.98
C ILE A 93 -2.20 0.61 3.07
N PHE A 94 -3.02 1.64 3.24
CA PHE A 94 -2.50 3.00 3.32
C PHE A 94 -1.51 3.19 4.50
N PRO A 95 -1.80 2.71 5.73
CA PRO A 95 -0.82 2.72 6.82
C PRO A 95 0.50 2.00 6.51
N LEU A 96 0.50 0.93 5.70
CA LEU A 96 1.73 0.25 5.27
C LEU A 96 2.55 1.09 4.29
N MET A 97 1.91 1.98 3.53
CA MET A 97 2.62 2.92 2.64
C MET A 97 3.27 4.07 3.42
N CYS A 98 2.74 4.42 4.59
CA CYS A 98 3.23 5.52 5.41
C CYS A 98 4.63 5.26 6.00
N PHE A 99 5.30 6.35 6.35
CA PHE A 99 6.49 6.33 7.19
C PHE A 99 6.15 5.75 8.57
N ASN A 100 6.86 4.72 9.01
CA ASN A 100 6.58 3.96 10.23
C ASN A 100 7.76 4.00 11.23
N ASP A 101 7.62 3.30 12.36
CA ASP A 101 8.63 3.32 13.42
C ASP A 101 9.96 2.67 13.02
N ASN A 102 9.97 1.70 12.10
CA ASN A 102 11.21 1.12 11.58
C ASN A 102 11.92 2.10 10.65
N ASP A 103 11.17 2.85 9.85
CA ASP A 103 11.75 3.94 9.04
C ASP A 103 12.31 5.04 9.93
N GLN A 104 11.61 5.40 11.02
CA GLN A 104 12.07 6.40 11.98
C GLN A 104 13.39 5.97 12.61
N LYS A 105 13.48 4.72 13.08
CA LYS A 105 14.72 4.18 13.66
C LYS A 105 15.86 4.20 12.65
N LEU A 106 15.61 3.72 11.43
CA LEU A 106 16.64 3.74 10.39
C LEU A 106 17.08 5.16 10.05
N TRP A 107 16.14 6.10 9.97
CA TRP A 107 16.44 7.51 9.73
C TRP A 107 17.29 8.13 10.85
N GLU A 108 17.05 7.75 12.10
CA GLU A 108 17.81 8.24 13.26
C GLU A 108 19.20 7.59 13.38
N GLU A 109 19.30 6.30 13.05
CA GLU A 109 20.54 5.51 13.14
C GLU A 109 21.47 5.75 11.95
N ASP A 110 20.93 5.69 10.73
CA ASP A 110 21.66 5.88 9.47
C ASP A 110 20.74 6.46 8.38
N PRO A 111 20.60 7.80 8.31
CA PRO A 111 19.76 8.44 7.31
C PRO A 111 20.27 8.22 5.87
N HIS A 112 21.56 7.97 5.69
CA HIS A 112 22.12 7.66 4.36
C HIS A 112 21.64 6.30 3.88
N GLU A 113 21.59 5.30 4.77
CA GLU A 113 21.03 3.99 4.46
C GLU A 113 19.52 4.06 4.19
N TYR A 114 18.77 4.91 4.91
CA TYR A 114 17.36 5.14 4.57
C TYR A 114 17.19 5.68 3.14
N VAL A 115 17.97 6.70 2.78
CA VAL A 115 17.92 7.29 1.43
C VAL A 115 18.35 6.28 0.38
N ARG A 116 19.44 5.53 0.63
CA ARG A 116 19.92 4.45 -0.26
C ARG A 116 18.85 3.40 -0.54
N LYS A 117 18.13 2.95 0.51
CA LYS A 117 16.99 2.02 0.37
C LYS A 117 15.83 2.66 -0.41
N GLY A 118 15.52 3.92 -0.12
CA GLY A 118 14.47 4.67 -0.79
C GLY A 118 14.74 4.85 -2.29
N ASP A 119 15.94 5.25 -2.66
CA ASP A 119 16.37 5.54 -4.03
C ASP A 119 16.58 4.27 -4.88
N GLY A 120 16.42 3.09 -4.27
CA GLY A 120 16.56 1.81 -4.95
C GLY A 120 17.97 1.62 -5.51
N GLU A 121 19.02 2.08 -4.81
CA GLU A 121 20.41 1.88 -5.27
C GLU A 121 20.64 0.37 -5.46
N PHE A 122 20.73 -0.02 -6.74
CA PHE A 122 20.66 -1.38 -7.27
C PHE A 122 21.81 -2.25 -6.76
N THR A 123 21.70 -2.75 -5.54
CA THR A 123 22.36 -3.99 -5.18
C THR A 123 21.30 -5.08 -5.19
N ALA A 124 21.56 -6.20 -5.87
CA ALA A 124 20.60 -7.31 -6.00
C ALA A 124 20.03 -7.79 -4.64
N LEU A 125 20.78 -7.58 -3.55
CA LEU A 125 20.36 -7.86 -2.19
C LEU A 125 19.19 -6.97 -1.72
N TYR A 126 19.25 -5.66 -1.96
CA TYR A 126 18.17 -4.72 -1.59
C TYR A 126 16.93 -4.92 -2.46
N ILE A 127 17.09 -5.23 -3.75
CA ILE A 127 15.97 -5.54 -4.65
C ILE A 127 15.19 -6.77 -4.14
N ILE A 128 15.88 -7.80 -3.66
CA ILE A 128 15.24 -9.00 -3.12
C ILE A 128 14.55 -8.69 -1.78
N GLU A 129 15.16 -7.91 -0.89
CA GLU A 129 14.54 -7.52 0.38
C GLU A 129 13.32 -6.61 0.17
N ASP A 130 13.42 -5.63 -0.74
CA ASP A 130 12.33 -4.70 -1.06
C ASP A 130 11.19 -5.34 -1.85
N LEU A 131 11.45 -6.35 -2.69
CA LEU A 131 10.40 -7.16 -3.35
C LEU A 131 9.45 -7.80 -2.33
N TYR A 132 9.90 -7.98 -1.09
CA TYR A 132 9.14 -8.58 -0.01
C TYR A 132 8.75 -7.59 1.10
N SER A 133 8.93 -6.29 0.88
CA SER A 133 8.59 -5.29 1.89
C SER A 133 7.07 -5.04 1.99
N PRO A 134 6.55 -4.77 3.21
CA PRO A 134 5.16 -4.36 3.41
C PRO A 134 4.69 -3.18 2.57
N ARG A 135 5.60 -2.23 2.35
CA ARG A 135 5.35 -1.01 1.58
C ARG A 135 5.18 -1.33 0.10
N THR A 136 6.09 -2.10 -0.48
CA THR A 136 6.04 -2.52 -1.89
C THR A 136 4.76 -3.31 -2.17
N ALA A 137 4.41 -4.26 -1.30
CA ALA A 137 3.17 -5.03 -1.42
C ALA A 137 1.91 -4.16 -1.39
N ALA A 138 1.91 -3.08 -0.58
CA ALA A 138 0.80 -2.13 -0.52
C ALA A 138 0.73 -1.26 -1.79
N MET A 139 1.87 -0.80 -2.31
CA MET A 139 1.94 -0.07 -3.59
C MET A 139 1.42 -0.92 -4.75
N ASP A 140 1.89 -2.17 -4.87
CA ASP A 140 1.45 -3.12 -5.90
C ASP A 140 -0.06 -3.36 -5.82
N PHE A 141 -0.60 -3.51 -4.61
CA PHE A 141 -2.03 -3.66 -4.42
C PHE A 141 -2.82 -2.45 -4.95
N VAL A 142 -2.42 -1.24 -4.55
CA VAL A 142 -3.11 -0.01 -4.96
C VAL A 142 -3.07 0.13 -6.49
N SER A 143 -1.91 -0.11 -7.09
CA SER A 143 -1.72 -0.13 -8.55
C SER A 143 -2.64 -1.15 -9.24
N GLU A 144 -2.67 -2.40 -8.77
CA GLU A 144 -3.52 -3.44 -9.36
C GLU A 144 -5.02 -3.20 -9.14
N LEU A 145 -5.43 -2.77 -7.94
CA LEU A 145 -6.83 -2.42 -7.63
C LEU A 145 -7.32 -1.34 -8.59
N ILE A 146 -6.54 -0.29 -8.79
CA ILE A 146 -6.91 0.81 -9.66
C ILE A 146 -6.84 0.41 -11.13
N ARG A 147 -5.83 -0.36 -11.53
CA ARG A 147 -5.71 -0.84 -12.92
C ARG A 147 -6.87 -1.75 -13.32
N LYS A 148 -7.30 -2.66 -12.44
CA LYS A 148 -8.36 -3.64 -12.74
C LYS A 148 -9.77 -3.15 -12.41
N ARG A 149 -9.92 -2.32 -11.37
CA ARG A 149 -11.21 -1.92 -10.78
C ARG A 149 -11.27 -0.41 -10.52
N GLY A 150 -10.60 0.41 -11.32
CA GLY A 150 -10.45 1.85 -11.07
C GLY A 150 -11.74 2.67 -11.01
N LYS A 151 -12.82 2.24 -11.69
CA LYS A 151 -14.05 3.04 -11.86
C LYS A 151 -14.59 3.66 -10.57
N ASN A 152 -14.58 2.91 -9.46
CA ASN A 152 -15.04 3.41 -8.16
C ASN A 152 -13.88 3.57 -7.15
N ASN A 153 -12.86 2.72 -7.23
CA ASN A 153 -11.80 2.71 -6.20
C ASN A 153 -10.81 3.87 -6.36
N LEU A 154 -10.54 4.31 -7.60
CA LEU A 154 -9.61 5.42 -7.84
C LEU A 154 -10.12 6.71 -7.20
N GLN A 155 -11.39 7.06 -7.45
CA GLN A 155 -11.99 8.26 -6.90
C GLN A 155 -11.99 8.26 -5.37
N LYS A 156 -12.42 7.16 -4.75
CA LYS A 156 -12.39 7.01 -3.29
C LYS A 156 -10.98 7.19 -2.73
N PHE A 157 -10.01 6.55 -3.34
CA PHE A 157 -8.63 6.60 -2.88
C PHE A 157 -8.03 8.01 -3.02
N ILE A 158 -8.22 8.66 -4.18
CA ILE A 158 -7.73 10.04 -4.38
C ILE A 158 -8.41 11.03 -3.44
N HIS A 159 -9.73 10.92 -3.21
CA HIS A 159 -10.40 11.76 -2.22
C HIS A 159 -9.79 11.61 -0.82
N PHE A 160 -9.47 10.38 -0.41
CA PHE A 160 -8.81 10.12 0.86
C PHE A 160 -7.40 10.74 0.92
N ILE A 161 -6.61 10.64 -0.15
CA ILE A 161 -5.29 11.27 -0.25
C ILE A 161 -5.38 12.81 -0.17
N VAL A 162 -6.33 13.41 -0.88
CA VAL A 162 -6.58 14.86 -0.84
C VAL A 162 -6.99 15.31 0.56
N ASP A 163 -7.82 14.53 1.27
CA ASP A 163 -8.18 14.84 2.65
C ASP A 163 -6.97 14.79 3.61
N ILE A 164 -6.01 13.88 3.38
CA ILE A 164 -4.76 13.87 4.14
C ILE A 164 -3.96 15.14 3.89
N PHE A 165 -3.83 15.58 2.63
CA PHE A 165 -3.15 16.83 2.33
C PHE A 165 -3.83 18.03 2.97
N ARG A 166 -5.16 18.09 2.93
CA ARG A 166 -5.94 19.12 3.60
C ARG A 166 -5.69 19.13 5.11
N ARG A 167 -5.80 17.97 5.78
CA ARG A 167 -5.52 17.84 7.23
C ARG A 167 -4.09 18.21 7.57
N TYR A 168 -3.14 17.90 6.69
CA TYR A 168 -1.75 18.28 6.88
C TYR A 168 -1.53 19.79 6.79
N ASP A 169 -2.16 20.46 5.83
CA ASP A 169 -2.06 21.91 5.65
C ASP A 169 -2.69 22.66 6.82
N GLU A 170 -3.84 22.19 7.32
CA GLU A 170 -4.59 22.79 8.44
C GLU A 170 -3.95 22.55 9.83
N ALA A 171 -3.16 21.48 9.98
CA ALA A 171 -2.58 21.12 11.27
C ALA A 171 -1.47 22.09 11.70
N PRO A 172 -1.39 22.43 13.01
CA PRO A 172 -0.29 23.23 13.54
C PRO A 172 1.03 22.45 13.45
N ALA A 173 2.15 23.16 13.43
CA ALA A 173 3.45 22.60 13.07
C ALA A 173 3.90 21.40 13.94
N ASP A 174 3.47 21.37 15.20
CA ASP A 174 3.74 20.34 16.21
C ASP A 174 2.84 19.10 16.08
N LEU A 175 1.66 19.24 15.48
CA LEU A 175 0.69 18.15 15.28
C LEU A 175 0.51 17.76 13.82
N LYS A 176 1.39 18.27 12.93
CA LYS A 176 1.35 17.92 11.51
C LYS A 176 1.50 16.40 11.32
N PRO A 177 0.60 15.76 10.55
CA PRO A 177 0.62 14.32 10.33
C PRO A 177 1.68 13.93 9.27
N TYR A 178 2.97 14.20 9.56
CA TYR A 178 4.09 14.01 8.62
C TYR A 178 4.15 12.58 8.05
N ARG A 179 3.88 11.56 8.87
CA ARG A 179 3.85 10.15 8.43
C ARG A 179 2.77 9.86 7.40
N GLN A 180 1.58 10.44 7.58
CA GLN A 180 0.48 10.29 6.62
C GLN A 180 0.76 11.09 5.34
N LYS A 181 1.39 12.27 5.47
CA LYS A 181 1.86 13.07 4.34
C LYS A 181 2.84 12.28 3.47
N ASP A 182 3.82 11.61 4.09
CA ASP A 182 4.77 10.72 3.39
C ASP A 182 4.06 9.62 2.58
N GLY A 183 3.13 8.89 3.22
CA GLY A 183 2.36 7.84 2.54
C GLY A 183 1.47 8.38 1.42
N ALA A 184 0.91 9.57 1.60
CA ALA A 184 0.11 10.25 0.59
C ALA A 184 0.94 10.68 -0.64
N LEU A 185 2.15 11.20 -0.41
CA LEU A 185 3.10 11.51 -1.49
C LEU A 185 3.50 10.24 -2.25
N LEU A 186 3.79 9.15 -1.54
CA LEU A 186 4.10 7.86 -2.15
C LEU A 186 2.94 7.34 -3.01
N ALA A 187 1.70 7.43 -2.51
CA ALA A 187 0.50 7.02 -3.24
C ALA A 187 0.31 7.78 -4.56
N ILE A 188 0.56 9.09 -4.56
CA ILE A 188 0.55 9.91 -5.77
C ILE A 188 1.62 9.45 -6.76
N GLY A 189 2.86 9.27 -6.30
CA GLY A 189 3.96 8.79 -7.15
C GLY A 189 3.65 7.42 -7.77
N THR A 190 3.12 6.49 -6.97
CA THR A 190 2.72 5.14 -7.42
C THR A 190 1.64 5.19 -8.52
N LEU A 191 0.72 6.16 -8.45
CA LEU A 191 -0.41 6.25 -9.36
C LEU A 191 -0.23 7.27 -10.48
N TYR A 192 0.94 7.91 -10.57
CA TYR A 192 1.17 9.04 -11.47
C TYR A 192 0.82 8.73 -12.93
N ALA A 193 1.39 7.66 -13.50
CA ALA A 193 1.12 7.25 -14.88
C ALA A 193 -0.38 7.05 -15.14
N LYS A 194 -1.10 6.48 -14.16
CA LYS A 194 -2.54 6.28 -14.27
C LYS A 194 -3.33 7.58 -14.18
N LEU A 195 -2.95 8.48 -13.29
CA LEU A 195 -3.59 9.79 -13.11
C LEU A 195 -3.39 10.68 -14.34
N LYS A 196 -2.19 10.67 -14.93
CA LYS A 196 -1.84 11.40 -16.16
C LYS A 196 -2.70 10.99 -17.37
N GLN A 197 -3.26 9.78 -17.34
CA GLN A 197 -4.10 9.22 -18.42
C GLN A 197 -5.61 9.17 -18.08
N THR A 198 -6.04 9.67 -16.92
CA THR A 198 -7.44 9.52 -16.47
C THR A 198 -8.06 10.87 -16.15
N ASP A 199 -9.13 11.25 -16.86
CA ASP A 199 -9.94 12.41 -16.52
C ASP A 199 -10.80 12.17 -15.26
N PRO A 200 -11.08 13.22 -14.45
CA PRO A 200 -10.57 14.60 -14.56
C PRO A 200 -9.17 14.79 -13.93
N TYR A 201 -8.54 13.73 -13.40
CA TYR A 201 -7.32 13.84 -12.61
C TYR A 201 -6.13 14.40 -13.37
N LYS A 202 -6.03 14.10 -14.68
CA LYS A 202 -4.97 14.61 -15.55
C LYS A 202 -4.80 16.12 -15.45
N THR A 203 -5.90 16.88 -15.47
CA THR A 203 -5.91 18.34 -15.46
C THR A 203 -5.49 18.92 -14.10
N GLU A 204 -5.83 18.23 -13.01
CA GLU A 204 -5.55 18.68 -11.64
C GLU A 204 -4.19 18.19 -11.10
N LEU A 205 -3.57 17.23 -11.79
CA LEU A 205 -2.36 16.54 -11.33
C LEU A 205 -1.20 17.52 -11.11
N GLU A 206 -0.93 18.39 -12.08
CA GLU A 206 0.14 19.39 -11.99
C GLU A 206 -0.10 20.34 -10.81
N SER A 207 -1.31 20.90 -10.68
CA SER A 207 -1.64 21.79 -9.58
C SER A 207 -1.47 21.10 -8.21
N MET A 208 -1.80 19.82 -8.12
CA MET A 208 -1.65 19.04 -6.90
C MET A 208 -0.16 18.80 -6.57
N LEU A 209 0.69 18.52 -7.56
CA LEU A 209 2.15 18.41 -7.37
C LEU A 209 2.75 19.74 -6.90
N VAL A 210 2.44 20.84 -7.57
CA VAL A 210 2.93 22.18 -7.21
C VAL A 210 2.51 22.56 -5.79
N ARG A 211 1.27 22.26 -5.41
CA ARG A 211 0.72 22.63 -4.10
C ARG A 211 1.26 21.75 -2.97
N HIS A 212 1.40 20.45 -3.19
CA HIS A 212 1.59 19.49 -2.10
C HIS A 212 2.93 18.75 -2.12
N VAL A 213 3.62 18.69 -3.26
CA VAL A 213 4.94 18.05 -3.39
C VAL A 213 6.05 19.08 -3.30
N PHE A 214 6.00 20.13 -4.13
CA PHE A 214 7.11 21.08 -4.25
C PHE A 214 7.51 21.79 -2.94
N PRO A 215 6.58 22.18 -2.05
CA PRO A 215 6.96 22.80 -0.77
C PRO A 215 7.79 21.88 0.12
N GLU A 216 7.62 20.56 -0.01
CA GLU A 216 8.29 19.59 0.85
C GLU A 216 9.77 19.39 0.50
N PHE A 217 10.28 19.89 -0.64
CA PHE A 217 11.73 19.97 -0.88
C PHE A 217 12.44 20.83 0.18
N ASN A 218 11.74 21.82 0.72
CA ASN A 218 12.23 22.68 1.79
C ASN A 218 11.62 22.31 3.16
N SER A 219 11.07 21.11 3.30
CA SER A 219 10.48 20.65 4.56
C SER A 219 11.51 20.67 5.68
N ARG A 220 11.09 21.04 6.89
CA ARG A 220 11.96 20.90 8.08
C ARG A 220 12.18 19.42 8.44
N VAL A 221 11.28 18.56 7.99
CA VAL A 221 11.31 17.12 8.26
C VAL A 221 12.11 16.41 7.17
N GLY A 222 13.21 15.77 7.57
CA GLY A 222 14.18 15.19 6.64
C GLY A 222 13.62 14.07 5.76
N HIS A 223 12.82 13.15 6.32
CA HIS A 223 12.25 12.05 5.55
C HIS A 223 11.28 12.52 4.45
N LEU A 224 10.58 13.65 4.65
CA LEU A 224 9.72 14.21 3.61
C LEU A 224 10.53 14.77 2.45
N ARG A 225 11.69 15.39 2.71
CA ARG A 225 12.62 15.82 1.66
C ARG A 225 13.11 14.62 0.84
N ALA A 226 13.54 13.55 1.52
CA ALA A 226 13.95 12.31 0.85
C ALA A 226 12.79 11.70 0.03
N LYS A 227 11.56 11.73 0.57
CA LYS A 227 10.38 11.22 -0.14
C LYS A 227 10.09 11.98 -1.43
N VAL A 228 10.17 13.31 -1.41
CA VAL A 228 9.91 14.10 -2.62
C VAL A 228 10.99 13.93 -3.68
N GLU A 229 12.23 13.71 -3.29
CA GLU A 229 13.32 13.39 -4.21
C GLU A 229 13.07 12.04 -4.92
N TYR A 230 12.72 11.01 -4.13
CA TYR A 230 12.39 9.68 -4.63
C TYR A 230 11.24 9.70 -5.64
N ILE A 231 10.12 10.36 -5.29
CA ILE A 231 8.98 10.41 -6.22
C ILE A 231 9.33 11.23 -7.45
N SER A 232 10.06 12.35 -7.33
CA SER A 232 10.42 13.18 -8.47
C SER A 232 11.30 12.42 -9.46
N SER A 233 12.23 11.61 -8.97
CA SER A 233 13.01 10.69 -9.78
C SER A 233 12.11 9.67 -10.50
N SER A 234 11.12 9.14 -9.81
CA SER A 234 10.14 8.21 -10.40
C SER A 234 9.26 8.89 -11.46
N LEU A 235 8.84 10.14 -11.24
CA LEU A 235 8.04 10.93 -12.19
C LEU A 235 8.81 11.17 -13.50
N VAL A 236 10.07 11.59 -13.40
CA VAL A 236 10.95 11.82 -14.55
C VAL A 236 11.13 10.54 -15.37
N ASN A 237 11.34 9.40 -14.71
CA ASN A 237 11.47 8.12 -15.42
C ASN A 237 10.20 7.74 -16.21
N ASN A 238 9.01 8.01 -15.68
CA ASN A 238 7.75 7.76 -16.37
C ASN A 238 7.53 8.70 -17.57
N ASP A 239 8.08 9.91 -17.55
CA ASP A 239 7.96 10.87 -18.64
C ASP A 239 8.96 10.62 -19.79
N ILE A 240 9.99 9.77 -19.59
CA ILE A 240 10.95 9.36 -20.62
C ILE A 240 10.46 8.14 -21.42
N GLU A 241 9.54 7.35 -20.84
CA GLU A 241 8.96 6.16 -21.50
C GLU A 241 7.74 6.48 -22.39
N ASP A 242 7.23 7.72 -22.35
CA ASP A 242 6.16 8.26 -23.23
C ASP A 242 6.73 8.99 -24.46
#